data_AF-A0A9E5QQ77-F1
#
_entry.id   AF-A0A9E5QQ77-F1
#
_cell.length_a   1.000
_cell.length_b   1.000
_cell.length_c   1.000
_cell.angle_alpha   90.00
_cell.angle_beta   90.00
_cell.angle_gamma   90.00
#
_symmetry.space_group_name_H-M   'P 1'
#
loop_
_entity.id
_entity.type
_entity.pdbx_description
1 polymer ?
#
loop_
_entity_poly.entity_id
_entity_poly.type
_entity_poly.pdbx_seq_one_letter_code
_entity_poly.pdbx_strand_id
1 'polypeptide(L)' 'MLEYVKVILQKVSFDLKLFEKELRKSISRYLQPTEVESLKKWCYDNFRHSKIHTSVLDECFELTY' A
#
# COMPACT_ATOMS: atom_id res chain seq x y z
N MET A 1 -8.72 -5.51 -9.34
CA MET A 1 -9.03 -4.81 -8.07
C MET A 1 -7.98 -3.77 -7.72
N LEU A 2 -6.77 -3.90 -8.27
CA LEU A 2 -5.64 -3.01 -8.07
C LEU A 2 -5.94 -1.50 -8.22
N GLU A 3 -6.61 -1.07 -9.29
CA GLU A 3 -6.88 0.36 -9.54
C GLU A 3 -7.76 1.00 -8.46
N TYR A 4 -8.75 0.26 -7.97
CA TYR A 4 -9.61 0.71 -6.88
C TYR A 4 -8.82 0.90 -5.58
N VAL A 5 -7.92 -0.04 -5.27
CA VAL A 5 -7.01 0.06 -4.12
C VAL A 5 -6.12 1.30 -4.23
N LYS A 6 -5.56 1.58 -5.41
CA LYS A 6 -4.74 2.78 -5.64
C LYS A 6 -5.50 4.06 -5.30
N VAL A 7 -6.74 4.18 -5.76
CA VAL A 7 -7.60 5.34 -5.46
C VAL A 7 -7.89 5.45 -3.97
N ILE A 8 -8.20 4.35 -3.29
CA ILE A 8 -8.42 4.35 -1.84
C ILE A 8 -7.16 4.82 -1.12
N LEU A 9 -6.00 4.25 -1.43
CA LEU A 9 -4.73 4.59 -0.79
C LEU A 9 -4.38 6.06 -0.95
N GLN A 10 -4.63 6.66 -2.13
CA GLN A 10 -4.47 8.10 -2.32
C GLN A 10 -5.46 8.90 -1.49
N LYS A 11 -6.71 8.47 -1.39
CA LYS A 11 -7.73 9.17 -0.59
C LYS A 11 -7.43 9.12 0.90
N VAL A 12 -6.85 8.04 1.40
CA VAL A 12 -6.54 7.88 2.84
C VAL A 12 -5.11 8.25 3.19
N SER A 13 -4.27 8.67 2.23
CA SER A 13 -2.85 8.96 2.49
C SER A 13 -2.60 10.13 3.46
N PHE A 14 -3.61 10.97 3.71
CA PHE A 14 -3.50 12.04 4.70
C PHE A 14 -3.48 11.52 6.15
N ASP A 15 -4.00 10.32 6.41
CA ASP A 15 -3.99 9.69 7.73
C ASP A 15 -3.16 8.41 7.68
N LEU A 16 -2.01 8.43 8.36
CA LEU A 16 -1.05 7.33 8.31
C LEU A 16 -1.64 6.01 8.84
N LYS A 17 -2.45 6.06 9.90
CA LYS A 17 -3.04 4.86 10.52
C LYS A 17 -4.11 4.25 9.62
N LEU A 18 -4.90 5.08 8.96
CA LEU A 18 -5.90 4.63 8.00
C LEU A 18 -5.24 4.08 6.73
N PHE A 19 -4.18 4.75 6.25
CA PHE A 19 -3.37 4.29 5.13
C PHE A 19 -2.78 2.90 5.38
N GLU A 20 -2.13 2.68 6.53
CA GLU A 20 -1.59 1.37 6.92
C GLU A 20 -2.68 0.29 6.95
N LYS A 21 -3.83 0.59 7.55
CA LYS A 21 -4.97 -0.35 7.63
C LYS A 21 -5.47 -0.77 6.26
N GLU A 22 -5.74 0.19 5.38
CA GLU A 22 -6.26 -0.10 4.05
C GLU A 22 -5.20 -0.78 3.17
N LEU A 23 -3.92 -0.44 3.33
CA LEU A 23 -2.81 -1.09 2.66
C LEU A 23 -2.72 -2.58 3.03
N ARG A 24 -2.66 -2.90 4.33
CA ARG A 24 -2.64 -4.29 4.81
C ARG A 24 -3.87 -5.07 4.35
N LYS A 25 -5.05 -4.46 4.45
CA LYS A 25 -6.30 -5.10 4.01
C LYS A 25 -6.28 -5.41 2.51
N SER A 26 -5.70 -4.51 1.72
CA SER A 26 -5.57 -4.69 0.28
C SER A 26 -4.61 -5.83 -0.07
N ILE A 27 -3.46 -5.88 0.60
CA ILE A 27 -2.45 -6.95 0.42
C ILE A 27 -3.01 -8.31 0.82
N SER A 28 -3.68 -8.41 1.98
CA SER A 28 -4.10 -9.71 2.52
C SER A 28 -5.46 -10.23 2.02
N ARG A 29 -6.36 -9.36 1.54
CA ARG A 29 -7.76 -9.76 1.26
C ARG A 29 -8.29 -9.39 -0.12
N TYR A 30 -7.78 -8.33 -0.75
CA TYR A 30 -8.40 -7.79 -1.97
C TYR A 30 -7.60 -8.04 -3.25
N LEU A 31 -6.30 -8.30 -3.13
CA LEU A 31 -5.41 -8.45 -4.29
C LEU A 31 -4.88 -9.86 -4.40
N GLN A 32 -4.77 -10.34 -5.64
CA GLN A 32 -4.02 -11.55 -5.96
C GLN A 32 -2.52 -11.30 -5.78
N PRO A 33 -1.69 -12.34 -5.54
CA PRO A 33 -0.24 -12.17 -5.35
C PRO A 33 0.44 -11.38 -6.47
N THR A 34 0.00 -11.58 -7.72
CA THR A 34 0.50 -10.85 -8.90
C THR A 34 0.11 -9.36 -8.90
N GLU A 35 -1.07 -9.03 -8.38
CA GLU A 35 -1.51 -7.64 -8.18
C GLU A 35 -0.77 -6.99 -7.01
N VAL A 36 -0.43 -7.73 -5.95
CA VAL A 36 0.33 -7.22 -4.80
C VAL A 36 1.70 -6.72 -5.22
N GLU A 37 2.42 -7.45 -6.07
CA GLU A 37 3.73 -7.01 -6.56
C GLU A 37 3.62 -5.72 -7.40
N SER A 38 2.56 -5.61 -8.21
CA SER A 38 2.25 -4.40 -8.97
C SER A 38 1.86 -3.22 -8.06
N LEU A 39 1.13 -3.49 -6.98
CA LEU A 39 0.79 -2.48 -5.96
C LEU A 39 2.06 -1.99 -5.26
N LYS A 40 2.97 -2.89 -4.88
CA LYS A 40 4.25 -2.55 -4.23
C LYS A 40 5.02 -1.53 -5.05
N LYS A 41 5.30 -1.84 -6.33
CA LYS A 41 6.02 -0.93 -7.24
C LYS A 41 5.33 0.43 -7.32
N TRP A 42 4.01 0.45 -7.45
CA TRP A 42 3.24 1.70 -7.54
C TRP A 42 3.29 2.52 -6.24
N CYS A 43 3.18 1.88 -5.07
CA CYS A 43 3.25 2.56 -3.78
C CYS A 43 4.61 3.22 -3.55
N TYR A 44 5.71 2.51 -3.83
CA TYR A 44 7.04 3.12 -3.71
C TYR A 44 7.21 4.26 -4.72
N ASP A 45 6.72 4.14 -5.96
CA ASP A 45 6.81 5.24 -6.93
C ASP A 45 6.01 6.48 -6.50
N ASN A 46 4.78 6.31 -6.01
CA ASN A 46 3.88 7.41 -5.65
C ASN A 46 4.25 8.07 -4.31
N PHE A 47 4.68 7.28 -3.32
CA PHE A 47 4.91 7.77 -1.95
C PHE A 47 6.38 7.91 -1.57
N ARG A 48 7.35 7.67 -2.48
CA ARG A 48 8.81 7.81 -2.21
C ARG A 48 9.24 9.12 -1.58
N HIS A 49 8.49 10.20 -1.81
CA HIS A 49 8.82 11.53 -1.32
C HIS A 49 8.56 11.68 0.19
N SER A 50 7.76 10.79 0.78
CA SER A 50 7.41 10.83 2.20
C SER A 50 8.07 9.68 2.95
N LYS A 51 9.04 10.01 3.81
CA LYS A 51 9.74 9.03 4.65
C LYS A 51 8.80 8.22 5.55
N ILE A 52 7.72 8.85 6.01
CA ILE A 52 6.76 8.21 6.91
C ILE A 52 5.96 7.15 6.14
N HIS A 53 5.53 7.45 4.91
CA HIS A 53 4.88 6.44 4.08
C HIS A 53 5.83 5.30 3.73
N THR A 54 7.09 5.59 3.38
CA THR A 54 8.05 4.53 3.05
C THR A 54 8.29 3.57 4.21
N SER A 55 8.32 4.02 5.46
CA SER A 55 8.42 3.12 6.62
C SER A 55 7.21 2.18 6.71
N VAL A 56 5.99 2.70 6.55
CA VAL A 56 4.78 1.88 6.57
C VAL A 56 4.74 0.89 5.41
N LEU A 57 5.20 1.30 4.22
CA LEU A 57 5.29 0.41 3.06
C LEU A 57 6.25 -0.76 3.33
N ASP A 58 7.43 -0.47 3.88
CA ASP A 58 8.42 -1.48 4.24
C ASP A 58 7.81 -2.50 5.22
N GLU A 59 7.26 -2.01 6.32
CA GLU A 59 6.64 -2.88 7.33
C GLU A 59 5.49 -3.73 6.74
N CYS A 60 4.65 -3.16 5.87
CA CYS A 60 3.53 -3.90 5.29
C CYS A 60 3.97 -4.94 4.25
N PHE A 61 5.03 -4.68 3.48
CA PHE A 61 5.48 -5.58 2.41
C PHE A 61 6.58 -6.55 2.86
N GLU A 62 7.32 -6.28 3.93
CA GLU A 62 8.31 -7.20 4.51
C GLU A 62 7.65 -8.34 5.31
N LEU A 63 6.49 -8.10 5.92
CA LEU A 63 5.74 -9.12 6.69
C LEU A 63 5.08 -10.22 5.84
N THR A 64 5.31 -10.26 4.52
CA THR A 64 4.62 -11.18 3.58
C THR A 64 5.58 -12.20 2.94
N TYR A 65 6.54 -12.72 3.70
CA TYR A 65 7.42 -13.84 3.33
C TYR A 65 7.03 -15.13 4.05
#